data_AF-A0A9C9CBI7-F1
#
_entry.id   AF-A0A9C9CBI7-F1
#
_cell.length_a   1.000
_cell.length_b   1.000
_cell.length_c   1.000
_cell.angle_alpha   90.00
_cell.angle_beta   90.00
_cell.angle_gamma   90.00
#
_symmetry.space_group_name_H-M   'P 1'
#
loop_
_entity.id
_entity.type
_entity.pdbx_description
1 polymer ?
#
loop_
_entity_poly.entity_id
_entity_poly.type
_entity_poly.pdbx_seq_one_letter_code
_entity_poly.pdbx_strand_id
1 'polypeptide(L)'
;MNKSTRPPVSCLAFFLASLLSLVIAGLVFKTVFVAYTLSQFPQQSFADIGYALIWGLRFDLAAAAVFSLIACLLLWLFTFARPLKSPWTLLAIMLLVQGSLQIGDTVYFVEAGRHVSYEMRDALADASGLFMTAVTKHALFLVVSCLLLIVLSLVLVKAAQKLEAVFRGVSFVPAFKGQGIAEFFLILFLA
;
A
#
# COMPACT_ATOMS: atom_id res chain seq x y z
N MET A 1 1.51 -33.32 0.02
CA MET A 1 2.05 -31.96 0.28
C MET A 1 3.53 -32.10 0.62
N ASN A 2 4.43 -31.59 -0.22
CA ASN A 2 5.85 -31.58 0.10
C ASN A 2 6.05 -30.60 1.27
N LYS A 3 6.39 -31.09 2.45
CA LYS A 3 6.74 -30.23 3.59
C LYS A 3 8.00 -29.48 3.19
N SER A 4 7.87 -28.19 2.90
CA SER A 4 9.03 -27.31 2.73
C SER A 4 9.91 -27.45 3.98
N THR A 5 11.16 -27.86 3.79
CA THR A 5 12.15 -28.04 4.87
C THR A 5 12.75 -26.72 5.34
N ARG A 6 12.31 -25.59 4.76
CA ARG A 6 12.82 -24.26 5.09
C ARG A 6 12.17 -23.73 6.35
N PRO A 7 12.93 -23.23 7.35
CA PRO A 7 12.36 -22.51 8.47
C PRO A 7 11.47 -21.35 7.97
N PRO A 8 10.26 -21.18 8.54
CA PRO A 8 9.38 -20.07 8.22
C PRO A 8 10.00 -18.74 8.70
N VAL A 9 9.76 -17.66 7.96
CA VAL A 9 10.05 -16.28 8.35
C VAL A 9 9.03 -15.86 9.39
N SER A 10 9.44 -15.05 10.35
CA SER A 10 8.54 -14.47 11.34
C SER A 10 7.44 -13.64 10.67
N CYS A 11 6.25 -13.64 11.27
CA CYS A 11 5.16 -12.76 10.84
C CYS A 11 5.62 -11.30 10.85
N LEU A 12 6.48 -10.96 11.82
CA LEU A 12 7.12 -9.65 11.96
C LEU A 12 7.93 -9.25 10.73
N ALA A 13 8.76 -10.14 10.18
CA ALA A 13 9.58 -9.78 9.02
C ALA A 13 8.74 -9.58 7.75
N PHE A 14 7.66 -10.36 7.56
CA PHE A 14 6.70 -10.08 6.48
C PHE A 14 6.00 -8.73 6.68
N PHE A 15 5.54 -8.43 7.90
CA PHE A 15 4.94 -7.15 8.25
C PHE A 15 5.88 -5.98 7.93
N LEU A 16 7.13 -6.03 8.38
CA LEU A 16 8.11 -4.96 8.14
C LEU A 16 8.45 -4.79 6.64
N ALA A 17 8.58 -5.89 5.90
CA ALA A 17 8.81 -5.84 4.45
C ALA A 17 7.61 -5.24 3.70
N SER A 18 6.39 -5.62 4.10
CA SER A 18 5.15 -5.06 3.57
C SER A 18 5.05 -3.57 3.89
N LEU A 19 5.29 -3.18 5.14
CA LEU A 19 5.25 -1.81 5.62
C LEU A 19 6.21 -0.93 4.81
N LEU A 20 7.47 -1.35 4.71
CA LEU A 20 8.48 -0.61 3.94
C LEU A 20 8.06 -0.45 2.47
N SER A 21 7.56 -1.53 1.85
CA SER A 21 7.12 -1.50 0.44
C SER A 21 5.95 -0.54 0.23
N LEU A 22 4.96 -0.56 1.13
CA LEU A 22 3.78 0.31 1.07
C LEU A 22 4.14 1.78 1.35
N VAL A 23 5.10 2.05 2.25
CA VAL A 23 5.61 3.41 2.49
C VAL A 23 6.34 3.94 1.26
N ILE A 24 7.22 3.13 0.64
CA ILE A 24 7.91 3.51 -0.60
C ILE A 24 6.89 3.81 -1.70
N ALA A 25 5.87 2.96 -1.85
CA ALA A 25 4.81 3.20 -2.82
C ALA A 25 4.04 4.49 -2.53
N GLY A 26 3.70 4.73 -1.27
CA GLY A 26 3.03 5.96 -0.84
C GLY A 26 3.84 7.21 -1.17
N LEU A 27 5.14 7.22 -0.90
CA LEU A 27 6.03 8.34 -1.23
C LEU A 27 6.10 8.63 -2.74
N VAL A 28 6.16 7.58 -3.57
CA VAL A 28 6.14 7.74 -5.04
C VAL A 28 4.84 8.40 -5.48
N PHE A 29 3.70 7.92 -5.01
CA PHE A 29 2.40 8.49 -5.36
C PHE A 29 2.16 9.87 -4.75
N LYS A 30 2.76 10.19 -3.60
CA LYS A 30 2.77 11.55 -3.05
C LYS A 30 3.52 12.53 -3.96
N THR A 31 4.62 12.07 -4.55
CA THR A 31 5.38 12.85 -5.54
C THR A 31 4.54 13.09 -6.79
N VAL A 32 3.82 12.06 -7.25
CA VAL A 32 2.85 12.18 -8.35
C VAL A 32 1.72 13.16 -8.02
N PHE A 33 1.16 13.09 -6.80
CA PHE A 33 0.15 14.02 -6.30
C PHE A 33 0.64 15.46 -6.39
N VAL A 34 1.83 15.76 -5.87
CA VAL A 34 2.41 17.12 -5.91
C VAL A 34 2.65 17.57 -7.35
N ALA A 35 3.21 16.71 -8.20
CA ALA A 35 3.44 17.04 -9.59
C ALA A 35 2.13 17.37 -10.32
N TYR A 36 1.06 16.67 -9.99
CA TYR A 36 -0.25 16.87 -10.60
C TYR A 36 -1.00 18.11 -10.08
N THR A 37 -0.82 18.44 -8.80
CA THR A 37 -1.52 19.53 -8.10
C THR A 37 -0.72 20.83 -8.05
N LEU A 38 0.50 20.86 -8.59
CA LEU A 38 1.43 22.00 -8.44
C LEU A 38 0.82 23.34 -8.86
N SER A 39 -0.01 23.36 -9.91
CA SER A 39 -0.68 24.58 -10.39
C SER A 39 -1.69 25.16 -9.40
N GLN A 40 -2.17 24.37 -8.42
CA GLN A 40 -3.09 24.82 -7.37
C GLN A 40 -2.36 25.53 -6.22
N PHE A 41 -1.02 25.47 -6.17
CA PHE A 41 -0.20 26.05 -5.10
C PHE A 41 0.80 27.11 -5.62
N PRO A 42 0.37 28.15 -6.36
CA PRO A 42 1.28 29.10 -7.00
C PRO A 42 2.08 29.97 -6.02
N GLN A 43 1.63 30.07 -4.76
CA GLN A 43 2.26 30.91 -3.73
C GLN A 43 3.15 30.12 -2.75
N GLN A 44 3.15 28.79 -2.83
CA GLN A 44 3.90 27.95 -1.91
C GLN A 44 5.33 27.77 -2.42
N SER A 45 6.32 27.93 -1.55
CA SER A 45 7.69 27.64 -1.93
C SER A 45 7.92 26.12 -2.03
N PHE A 46 8.93 25.69 -2.80
CA PHE A 46 9.32 24.27 -2.84
C PHE A 46 9.73 23.72 -1.46
N ALA A 47 10.24 24.58 -0.58
CA ALA A 47 10.59 24.19 0.79
C ALA A 47 9.33 23.85 1.61
N ASP A 48 8.26 24.64 1.47
CA ASP A 48 6.98 24.40 2.14
C ASP A 48 6.32 23.11 1.64
N ILE A 49 6.38 22.87 0.33
CA ILE A 49 5.91 21.62 -0.28
C ILE A 49 6.71 20.42 0.25
N GLY A 50 8.04 20.53 0.31
CA GLY A 50 8.90 19.49 0.87
C GLY A 50 8.61 19.20 2.34
N TYR A 51 8.40 20.24 3.14
CA TYR A 51 8.01 20.12 4.54
C TYR A 51 6.65 19.44 4.69
N ALA A 52 5.66 19.83 3.89
CA ALA A 52 4.33 19.21 3.87
C ALA A 52 4.39 17.73 3.47
N LEU A 53 5.24 17.36 2.52
CA LEU A 53 5.47 15.96 2.11
C LEU A 53 6.03 15.12 3.25
N ILE A 54 7.04 15.62 3.97
CA ILE A 54 7.63 14.93 5.12
C ILE A 54 6.60 14.76 6.23
N TRP A 55 5.74 15.76 6.47
CA TRP A 55 4.66 15.64 7.44
C TRP A 55 3.58 14.65 7.02
N GLY A 56 3.23 14.63 5.73
CA GLY A 56 2.29 13.69 5.15
C GLY A 56 2.72 12.23 5.29
N LEU A 57 4.03 11.97 5.39
CA LEU A 57 4.59 10.63 5.58
C LEU A 57 4.06 9.92 6.83
N ARG A 58 3.70 10.67 7.89
CA ARG A 58 3.14 10.07 9.12
C ARG A 58 1.81 9.37 8.86
N PHE A 59 0.96 9.99 8.05
CA PHE A 59 -0.32 9.41 7.66
C PHE A 59 -0.12 8.22 6.73
N ASP A 60 0.79 8.33 5.77
CA ASP A 60 1.10 7.24 4.84
C ASP A 60 1.71 6.04 5.58
N LEU A 61 2.53 6.26 6.61
CA LEU A 61 3.07 5.22 7.48
C LEU A 61 1.96 4.49 8.25
N ALA A 62 0.98 5.22 8.79
CA ALA A 62 -0.16 4.63 9.48
C ALA A 62 -1.02 3.80 8.53
N ALA A 63 -1.32 4.32 7.33
CA ALA A 63 -2.05 3.58 6.30
C ALA A 63 -1.30 2.30 5.89
N ALA A 64 0.01 2.41 5.66
CA ALA A 64 0.86 1.27 5.31
C ALA A 64 0.91 0.22 6.43
N ALA A 65 0.91 0.63 7.70
CA ALA A 65 0.85 -0.27 8.85
C ALA A 65 -0.48 -1.03 8.90
N VAL A 66 -1.61 -0.33 8.72
CA VAL A 66 -2.95 -0.95 8.66
C VAL A 66 -3.04 -1.94 7.50
N PHE A 67 -2.61 -1.58 6.30
CA PHE A 67 -2.63 -2.51 5.16
C PHE A 67 -1.68 -3.69 5.35
N SER A 68 -0.53 -3.49 5.98
CA SER A 68 0.38 -4.59 6.33
C SER A 68 -0.23 -5.52 7.37
N LEU A 69 -0.93 -4.98 8.37
CA LEU A 69 -1.66 -5.77 9.36
C LEU A 69 -2.78 -6.58 8.71
N ILE A 70 -3.55 -5.97 7.81
CA ILE A 70 -4.59 -6.68 7.02
C ILE A 70 -3.96 -7.79 6.19
N ALA A 71 -2.81 -7.55 5.54
CA ALA A 71 -2.09 -8.60 4.82
C ALA A 71 -1.66 -9.76 5.73
N CYS A 72 -1.12 -9.47 6.92
CA CYS A 72 -0.79 -10.48 7.92
C CYS A 72 -2.01 -11.28 8.38
N LEU A 73 -3.13 -10.60 8.65
CA LEU A 73 -4.39 -11.24 9.05
C LEU A 73 -4.93 -12.15 7.94
N LEU A 74 -4.94 -11.68 6.69
CA LEU A 74 -5.37 -12.49 5.56
C LEU A 74 -4.45 -13.70 5.37
N LEU A 75 -3.14 -13.51 5.49
CA LEU A 75 -2.17 -14.60 5.40
C LEU A 75 -2.44 -15.66 6.48
N TRP A 76 -2.72 -15.21 7.72
CA TRP A 76 -3.14 -16.07 8.83
C TRP A 76 -4.42 -16.84 8.50
N LEU A 77 -5.50 -16.16 8.08
CA LEU A 77 -6.77 -16.81 7.71
C LEU A 77 -6.60 -17.84 6.58
N PHE A 78 -5.82 -17.51 5.55
CA PHE A 78 -5.56 -18.43 4.43
C PHE A 78 -4.75 -19.65 4.83
N THR A 79 -3.97 -19.60 5.93
CA THR A 79 -3.28 -20.81 6.41
C THR A 79 -4.24 -21.91 6.88
N PHE A 80 -5.44 -21.56 7.34
CA PHE A 80 -6.46 -22.52 7.78
C PHE A 80 -7.35 -23.00 6.64
N ALA A 81 -7.72 -22.12 5.72
CA ALA A 81 -8.68 -22.43 4.65
C ALA A 81 -8.00 -23.02 3.40
N ARG A 82 -7.11 -22.24 2.77
CA ARG A 82 -6.41 -22.60 1.53
C ARG A 82 -5.06 -21.89 1.51
N PRO A 83 -3.93 -22.58 1.73
CA PRO A 83 -2.64 -21.94 1.82
C PRO A 83 -2.32 -21.23 0.50
N LEU A 84 -1.97 -19.94 0.60
CA LEU A 84 -1.55 -19.15 -0.54
C LEU A 84 -0.26 -19.72 -1.12
N LYS A 85 -0.15 -19.71 -2.46
CA LYS A 85 1.06 -20.14 -3.16
C LYS A 85 2.25 -19.21 -2.90
N SER A 86 1.98 -17.92 -2.69
CA SER A 86 2.99 -16.90 -2.42
C SER A 86 2.43 -15.81 -1.50
N PRO A 87 3.12 -15.45 -0.41
CA PRO A 87 2.71 -14.35 0.47
C PRO A 87 2.79 -12.99 -0.26
N TRP A 88 3.65 -12.88 -1.26
CA TRP A 88 3.82 -11.67 -2.07
C TRP A 88 2.60 -11.33 -2.93
N THR A 89 1.69 -12.28 -3.17
CA THR A 89 0.40 -11.98 -3.79
C THR A 89 -0.42 -11.03 -2.93
N LEU A 90 -0.42 -11.20 -1.60
CA LEU A 90 -1.12 -10.27 -0.70
C LEU A 90 -0.46 -8.89 -0.69
N LEU A 91 0.87 -8.83 -0.70
CA LEU A 91 1.59 -7.56 -0.84
C LEU A 91 1.20 -6.84 -2.14
N ALA A 92 1.15 -7.56 -3.26
CA ALA A 92 0.72 -7.00 -4.54
C ALA A 92 -0.71 -6.44 -4.45
N ILE A 93 -1.64 -7.17 -3.84
CA ILE A 93 -3.02 -6.70 -3.65
C ILE A 93 -3.06 -5.45 -2.78
N MET A 94 -2.33 -5.42 -1.65
CA MET A 94 -2.29 -4.24 -0.78
C MET A 94 -1.69 -3.01 -1.49
N LEU A 95 -0.63 -3.19 -2.29
CA LEU A 95 -0.06 -2.12 -3.11
C LEU A 95 -1.08 -1.57 -4.11
N LEU A 96 -1.82 -2.46 -4.79
CA LEU A 96 -2.88 -2.05 -5.73
C LEU A 96 -4.00 -1.30 -5.02
N VAL A 97 -4.44 -1.77 -3.85
CA VAL A 97 -5.51 -1.12 -3.08
C VAL A 97 -5.06 0.26 -2.60
N GLN A 98 -3.91 0.35 -1.92
CA GLN A 98 -3.39 1.63 -1.43
C GLN A 98 -3.13 2.62 -2.57
N GLY A 99 -2.51 2.16 -3.67
CA GLY A 99 -2.26 3.00 -4.84
C GLY A 99 -3.56 3.51 -5.47
N SER A 100 -4.58 2.66 -5.60
CA SER A 100 -5.89 3.06 -6.14
C SER A 100 -6.56 4.12 -5.28
N LEU A 101 -6.47 3.98 -3.94
CA LEU A 101 -6.99 4.98 -3.00
C LEU A 101 -6.26 6.32 -3.15
N GLN A 102 -4.94 6.31 -3.31
CA GLN A 102 -4.16 7.54 -3.49
C GLN A 102 -4.41 8.22 -4.84
N ILE A 103 -4.60 7.45 -5.91
CA ILE A 103 -5.01 7.98 -7.23
C ILE A 103 -6.38 8.63 -7.12
N GLY A 104 -7.35 7.95 -6.49
CA GLY A 104 -8.69 8.47 -6.28
C GLY A 104 -8.70 9.74 -5.44
N ASP A 105 -7.96 9.76 -4.33
CA ASP A 105 -7.83 10.95 -3.48
C ASP A 105 -7.16 12.12 -4.21
N THR A 106 -6.19 11.85 -5.09
CA THR A 106 -5.57 12.90 -5.93
C THR A 106 -6.57 13.54 -6.88
N VAL A 107 -7.38 12.72 -7.58
CA VAL A 107 -8.42 13.25 -8.48
C VAL A 107 -9.47 14.02 -7.70
N TYR A 108 -9.92 13.49 -6.56
CA TYR A 108 -10.87 14.17 -5.70
C TYR A 108 -10.32 15.50 -5.17
N PHE A 109 -9.05 15.54 -4.75
CA PHE A 109 -8.40 16.77 -4.30
C PHE A 109 -8.38 17.85 -5.37
N VAL A 110 -8.11 17.48 -6.63
CA VAL A 110 -8.09 18.45 -7.72
C VAL A 110 -9.47 19.07 -7.95
N GLU A 111 -10.54 18.29 -7.84
CA GLU A 111 -11.92 18.77 -8.08
C GLU A 111 -12.53 19.47 -6.86
N ALA A 112 -12.25 18.99 -5.64
CA ALA A 112 -12.88 19.47 -4.40
C ALA A 112 -11.99 20.41 -3.57
N GLY A 113 -10.69 20.49 -3.87
CA GLY A 113 -9.71 21.29 -3.11
C GLY A 113 -9.39 20.76 -1.71
N ARG A 114 -9.77 19.51 -1.40
CA ARG A 114 -9.60 18.85 -0.09
C ARG A 114 -9.53 17.34 -0.24
N HIS A 115 -8.98 16.65 0.76
CA HIS A 115 -8.90 15.19 0.79
C HIS A 115 -10.25 14.52 1.10
N VAL A 116 -10.46 13.28 0.60
CA VAL A 116 -11.72 12.51 0.72
C VAL A 116 -12.12 12.25 2.17
N SER A 117 -11.17 12.27 3.11
CA SER A 117 -11.38 11.88 4.51
C SER A 117 -12.51 12.63 5.23
N TYR A 118 -12.82 13.86 4.83
CA TYR A 118 -13.86 14.67 5.48
C TYR A 118 -15.28 14.33 5.02
N GLU A 119 -15.43 13.70 3.86
CA GLU A 119 -16.72 13.52 3.18
C GLU A 119 -16.88 12.11 2.58
N MET A 120 -16.26 11.10 3.18
CA MET A 120 -16.30 9.72 2.67
C MET A 120 -17.73 9.23 2.38
N ARG A 121 -18.71 9.64 3.21
CA ARG A 121 -20.12 9.30 3.02
C ARG A 121 -20.70 9.95 1.76
N ASP A 122 -20.42 11.22 1.55
CA ASP A 122 -20.98 11.97 0.42
C ASP A 122 -20.27 11.60 -0.88
N ALA A 123 -18.95 11.37 -0.82
CA ALA A 123 -18.16 10.82 -1.93
C ALA A 123 -18.66 9.44 -2.38
N LEU A 124 -19.14 8.59 -1.46
CA LEU A 124 -19.76 7.31 -1.81
C LEU A 124 -21.15 7.49 -2.44
N ALA A 125 -21.93 8.46 -1.96
CA ALA A 125 -23.26 8.75 -2.51
C ALA A 125 -23.17 9.28 -3.96
N ASP A 126 -22.12 10.03 -4.30
CA ASP A 126 -21.86 10.56 -5.64
C ASP A 126 -20.72 9.84 -6.39
N ALA A 127 -20.45 8.58 -6.04
CA ALA A 127 -19.32 7.83 -6.61
C ALA A 127 -19.38 7.73 -8.15
N SER A 128 -20.58 7.65 -8.72
CA SER A 128 -20.76 7.59 -10.18
C SER A 128 -20.41 8.90 -10.88
N GLY A 129 -20.78 10.05 -10.31
CA GLY A 129 -20.43 11.37 -10.83
C GLY A 129 -18.93 11.64 -10.75
N LEU A 130 -18.32 11.30 -9.60
CA LEU A 130 -16.88 11.38 -9.40
C LEU A 130 -16.11 10.46 -10.37
N PHE A 131 -16.58 9.24 -10.59
CA PHE A 131 -15.97 8.32 -11.56
C PHE A 131 -16.03 8.86 -12.99
N MET A 132 -17.20 9.35 -13.42
CA MET A 132 -17.35 9.94 -14.74
C MET A 132 -16.46 11.18 -14.92
N THR A 133 -16.33 12.00 -13.88
CA THR A 133 -15.42 13.16 -13.88
C THR A 133 -13.96 12.71 -13.99
N ALA A 134 -13.56 11.70 -13.23
CA ALA A 134 -12.22 11.12 -13.28
C ALA A 134 -11.87 10.62 -14.70
N VAL A 135 -12.79 9.90 -15.34
CA VAL A 135 -12.57 9.36 -16.69
C VAL A 135 -12.59 10.45 -17.77
N THR A 136 -13.46 11.45 -17.67
CA THR A 136 -13.62 12.46 -18.72
C THR A 136 -12.59 13.58 -18.63
N LYS A 137 -12.26 14.06 -17.42
CA LYS A 137 -11.32 15.18 -17.21
C LYS A 137 -9.90 14.73 -16.89
N HIS A 138 -9.74 13.57 -16.26
CA HIS A 138 -8.45 13.12 -15.72
C HIS A 138 -7.98 11.79 -16.34
N ALA A 139 -8.52 11.39 -17.50
CA ALA A 139 -8.19 10.12 -18.17
C ALA A 139 -6.68 9.87 -18.32
N LEU A 140 -5.93 10.87 -18.80
CA LEU A 140 -4.49 10.73 -18.98
C LEU A 140 -3.77 10.48 -17.65
N PHE A 141 -4.13 11.23 -16.61
CA PHE A 141 -3.59 11.05 -15.26
C PHE A 141 -3.90 9.64 -14.73
N LEU A 142 -5.14 9.17 -14.88
CA LEU A 142 -5.55 7.82 -14.48
C LEU A 142 -4.73 6.75 -15.20
N VAL A 143 -4.61 6.83 -16.53
CA VAL A 143 -3.87 5.83 -17.32
C VAL A 143 -2.40 5.78 -16.90
N VAL A 144 -1.73 6.93 -16.81
CA VAL A 144 -0.32 7.00 -16.43
C VAL A 144 -0.12 6.51 -14.98
N SER A 145 -0.99 6.91 -14.06
CA SER A 145 -0.90 6.51 -12.65
C SER A 145 -1.18 5.02 -12.45
N CYS A 146 -2.13 4.44 -13.17
CA CYS A 146 -2.39 3.00 -13.17
C CYS A 146 -1.20 2.20 -13.74
N LEU A 147 -0.61 2.68 -14.85
CA LEU A 147 0.60 2.04 -15.41
C LEU A 147 1.77 2.10 -14.41
N LEU A 148 1.99 3.27 -13.79
CA LEU A 148 2.99 3.42 -12.74
C LEU A 148 2.73 2.50 -11.56
N LEU A 149 1.48 2.39 -11.10
CA LEU A 149 1.07 1.50 -10.01
C LEU A 149 1.41 0.04 -10.33
N ILE A 150 1.09 -0.42 -11.53
CA ILE A 150 1.38 -1.78 -11.99
C ILE A 150 2.90 -2.00 -12.02
N VAL A 151 3.66 -1.11 -12.66
CA VAL A 151 5.12 -1.22 -12.76
C VAL A 151 5.76 -1.23 -11.37
N LEU A 152 5.38 -0.30 -10.50
CA LEU A 152 5.90 -0.19 -9.14
C LEU A 152 5.58 -1.43 -8.32
N SER A 153 4.34 -1.92 -8.41
CA SER A 153 3.93 -3.17 -7.73
C SER A 153 4.76 -4.36 -8.19
N LEU A 154 4.98 -4.50 -9.50
CA LEU A 154 5.83 -5.56 -10.06
C LEU A 154 7.29 -5.45 -9.59
N VAL A 155 7.83 -4.23 -9.55
CA VAL A 155 9.21 -3.97 -9.10
C VAL A 155 9.36 -4.32 -7.62
N LEU A 156 8.47 -3.84 -6.75
CA LEU A 156 8.54 -4.07 -5.30
C LEU A 156 8.32 -5.55 -4.96
N VAL A 157 7.36 -6.21 -5.60
CA VAL A 157 7.13 -7.66 -5.42
C VAL A 157 8.34 -8.46 -5.89
N LYS A 158 8.92 -8.14 -7.05
CA LYS A 158 10.15 -8.83 -7.51
C LYS A 158 11.34 -8.55 -6.59
N ALA A 159 11.47 -7.35 -6.06
CA ALA A 159 12.52 -7.02 -5.10
C ALA A 159 12.36 -7.84 -3.80
N ALA A 160 11.13 -7.96 -3.29
CA ALA A 160 10.82 -8.77 -2.11
C ALA A 160 11.09 -10.27 -2.35
N GLN A 161 10.69 -10.80 -3.51
CA GLN A 161 11.00 -12.18 -3.92
C GLN A 161 12.51 -12.44 -4.06
N LYS A 162 13.26 -11.47 -4.61
CA LYS A 162 14.73 -11.55 -4.70
C LYS A 162 15.36 -11.52 -3.31
N LEU A 163 14.86 -10.68 -2.42
CA LEU A 163 15.31 -10.62 -1.04
C LEU A 163 15.11 -11.97 -0.34
N GLU A 164 13.95 -12.60 -0.52
CA GLU A 164 13.70 -13.98 -0.08
C GLU A 164 14.71 -14.98 -0.68
N ALA A 165 15.00 -14.85 -1.97
CA ALA A 165 15.97 -15.71 -2.65
C ALA A 165 17.43 -15.47 -2.24
N VAL A 166 17.76 -14.34 -1.61
CA VAL A 166 19.07 -14.07 -1.00
C VAL A 166 19.15 -14.74 0.37
N PHE A 167 18.06 -14.68 1.15
CA PHE A 167 17.94 -15.34 2.45
C PHE A 167 17.62 -16.84 2.32
N ARG A 168 18.31 -17.57 1.42
CA ARG A 168 18.05 -18.95 0.89
C ARG A 168 17.65 -20.07 1.87
N GLY A 169 17.65 -19.83 3.17
CA GLY A 169 17.15 -20.75 4.20
C GLY A 169 15.73 -20.48 4.69
N VAL A 170 15.13 -19.30 4.43
CA VAL A 170 13.91 -18.88 5.15
C VAL A 170 12.70 -18.76 4.22
N SER A 171 11.55 -19.32 4.62
CA SER A 171 10.28 -19.29 3.87
C SER A 171 9.45 -18.07 4.28
N PHE A 172 9.17 -17.11 3.40
CA PHE A 172 8.41 -15.90 3.76
C PHE A 172 6.92 -16.13 4.09
N VAL A 173 6.46 -17.38 4.06
CA VAL A 173 5.18 -17.78 4.65
C VAL A 173 5.37 -17.95 6.16
N PRO A 174 4.74 -17.12 7.01
CA PRO A 174 4.84 -17.27 8.45
C PRO A 174 4.25 -18.60 8.89
N ALA A 175 4.94 -19.30 9.79
CA ALA A 175 4.33 -20.42 10.47
C ALA A 175 3.43 -19.88 11.58
N PHE A 176 2.13 -19.83 11.30
CA PHE A 176 1.13 -19.52 12.30
C PHE A 176 0.86 -20.71 13.23
N LYS A 177 1.92 -21.20 13.89
CA LYS A 177 1.88 -22.17 14.98
C LYS A 177 2.85 -21.72 16.07
N GLY A 178 2.43 -21.79 17.33
CA GLY A 178 3.26 -21.39 18.48
C GLY A 178 3.68 -19.91 18.40
N GLN A 179 4.98 -19.65 18.25
CA GLN A 179 5.58 -18.30 18.26
C GLN A 179 4.98 -17.34 17.23
N GLY A 180 4.58 -17.79 16.04
CA GLY A 180 3.99 -16.92 15.01
C GLY A 180 2.63 -16.32 15.39
N ILE A 181 1.89 -16.94 16.33
CA ILE A 181 0.64 -16.40 16.88
C ILE A 181 0.95 -15.26 17.86
N ALA A 182 1.96 -15.44 18.73
CA ALA A 182 2.40 -14.41 19.66
C ALA A 182 2.92 -13.17 18.92
N GLU A 183 3.69 -13.37 17.85
CA GLU A 183 4.14 -12.27 16.98
C GLU A 183 2.97 -11.53 16.32
N PHE A 184 1.98 -12.26 15.81
CA PHE A 184 0.79 -11.64 15.22
C PHE A 184 0.03 -10.76 16.23
N PHE A 185 -0.20 -11.27 17.44
CA PHE A 185 -0.84 -10.48 18.49
C PHE A 185 0.02 -9.30 18.95
N LEU A 186 1.35 -9.47 19.05
CA LEU A 186 2.26 -8.36 19.34
C LEU A 186 2.13 -7.25 18.28
N ILE A 187 2.11 -7.60 17.00
CA ILE A 187 1.91 -6.63 15.90
C ILE A 187 0.54 -5.96 16.05
N LEU A 188 -0.51 -6.73 16.36
CA LEU A 188 -1.86 -6.19 16.58
C LEU A 188 -1.94 -5.22 17.76
N PHE A 189 -1.15 -5.41 18.82
CA PHE A 189 -1.11 -4.50 19.97
C PHE A 189 -0.27 -3.24 19.73
N LEU A 190 0.69 -3.29 18.79
CA LEU A 190 1.60 -2.18 18.49
C LEU A 190 1.13 -1.29 17.33
N ALA A 191 0.27 -1.80 16.46
CA ALA A 191 -0.30 -1.09 15.31
C ALA A 191 -1.61 -0.39 15.67
#